data_AF-A0A563VL92-F1
#
_entry.id   AF-A0A563VL92-F1
#
_cell.length_a   1.000
_cell.length_b   1.000
_cell.length_c   1.000
_cell.angle_alpha   90.00
_cell.angle_beta   90.00
_cell.angle_gamma   90.00
#
_symmetry.space_group_name_H-M   'P 1'
#
loop_
_entity.id
_entity.type
_entity.pdbx_description
1 polymer ?
#
loop_
_entity_poly.entity_id
_entity_poly.type
_entity_poly.pdbx_seq_one_letter_code
_entity_poly.pdbx_strand_id
1 'polypeptide(L)'
;MEDYRQAISYLEQSLVIIREIGDRDAEVITLLDIGGFCYALAEYSQGIDYYQQALTLIRADNGDSLDEARMSEAEVLEYLGVGYGNLAQYSQAINYFEQYLEIVRETGDLVAQGIAWQNLSFVYNSLGDYERFDDCLKESIAIAVEICRDRTVEEMESEEVEYLKKILTICREIEDFATESIVSSIIDRKL
;
A
#
# COMPACT_ATOMS: atom_id res chain seq x y z
N MET A 1 0.34 -15.63 16.01
CA MET A 1 1.59 -14.95 16.44
C MET A 1 2.75 -15.94 16.59
N GLU A 2 2.57 -17.08 17.27
CA GLU A 2 3.62 -18.13 17.37
C GLU A 2 4.01 -18.68 15.99
N ASP A 3 3.02 -18.90 15.11
CA ASP A 3 3.27 -19.33 13.72
C ASP A 3 4.09 -18.32 12.89
N TYR A 4 3.94 -17.01 13.11
CA TYR A 4 4.69 -16.00 12.34
C TYR A 4 6.17 -15.96 12.72
N ARG A 5 6.50 -16.09 14.01
CA ARG A 5 7.90 -16.16 14.44
C ARG A 5 8.59 -17.41 13.90
N GLN A 6 7.86 -18.53 13.89
CA GLN A 6 8.39 -19.77 13.32
C GLN A 6 8.56 -19.66 11.79
N ALA A 7 7.60 -19.05 11.09
CA ALA A 7 7.70 -18.80 9.65
C ALA A 7 8.91 -17.92 9.31
N ILE A 8 9.11 -16.80 10.04
CA ILE A 8 10.29 -15.94 9.90
C ILE A 8 11.57 -16.77 10.06
N SER A 9 11.68 -17.58 11.11
CA SER A 9 12.89 -18.39 11.36
C SER A 9 13.18 -19.39 10.24
N TYR A 10 12.15 -20.01 9.64
CA TYR A 10 12.34 -20.91 8.51
C TYR A 10 12.72 -20.16 7.23
N LEU A 11 12.10 -19.01 6.97
CA LEU A 11 12.41 -18.18 5.81
C LEU A 11 13.82 -17.58 5.90
N GLU A 12 14.29 -17.16 7.08
CA GLU A 12 15.67 -16.71 7.27
C GLU A 12 16.69 -17.81 6.96
N GLN A 13 16.41 -19.05 7.35
CA GLN A 13 17.26 -20.20 7.00
C GLN A 13 17.23 -20.48 5.49
N SER A 14 16.05 -20.41 4.87
CA SER A 14 15.89 -20.56 3.42
C SER A 14 16.62 -19.46 2.65
N LEU A 15 16.56 -18.22 3.13
CA LEU A 15 17.18 -17.04 2.52
C LEU A 15 18.70 -17.21 2.38
N VAL A 16 19.35 -17.86 3.34
CA VAL A 16 20.78 -18.19 3.26
C VAL A 16 21.06 -19.10 2.06
N ILE A 17 20.27 -20.17 1.90
CA ILE A 17 20.45 -21.14 0.81
C ILE A 17 20.14 -20.48 -0.54
N ILE A 18 19.06 -19.70 -0.61
CA ILE A 18 18.65 -18.95 -1.81
C ILE A 18 19.78 -18.01 -2.30
N ARG A 19 20.40 -17.28 -1.37
CA ARG A 19 21.57 -16.43 -1.65
C ARG A 19 22.79 -17.23 -2.12
N GLU A 20 23.03 -18.41 -1.54
CA GLU A 20 24.14 -19.29 -1.94
C GLU A 20 23.98 -19.82 -3.37
N ILE A 21 22.75 -20.15 -3.78
CA ILE A 21 22.47 -20.63 -5.14
C ILE A 21 22.29 -19.48 -6.15
N GLY A 22 22.16 -18.24 -5.68
CA GLY A 22 22.07 -17.05 -6.52
C GLY A 22 20.71 -16.84 -7.19
N ASP A 23 19.63 -17.37 -6.61
CA ASP A 23 18.26 -17.21 -7.11
C ASP A 23 17.68 -15.88 -6.63
N ARG A 24 17.68 -14.87 -7.49
CA ARG A 24 17.28 -13.49 -7.14
C ARG A 24 15.78 -13.33 -6.96
N ASP A 25 14.99 -13.98 -7.79
CA ASP A 25 13.52 -13.89 -7.72
C ASP A 25 13.04 -14.52 -6.41
N ALA A 26 13.57 -15.69 -6.07
CA ALA A 26 13.31 -16.33 -4.78
C ALA A 26 13.83 -15.49 -3.60
N GLU A 27 14.95 -14.77 -3.77
CA GLU A 27 15.47 -13.87 -2.74
C GLU A 27 14.50 -12.71 -2.47
N VAL A 28 14.02 -12.04 -3.51
CA VAL A 28 13.03 -10.96 -3.40
C VAL A 28 11.78 -11.48 -2.68
N ILE A 29 11.17 -12.57 -3.18
CA ILE A 29 9.94 -13.13 -2.59
C ILE A 29 10.14 -13.46 -1.10
N THR A 30 11.25 -14.10 -0.75
CA THR A 30 11.54 -14.47 0.65
C THR A 30 11.70 -13.24 1.54
N LEU A 31 12.34 -12.18 1.05
CA LEU A 31 12.49 -10.92 1.79
C LEU A 31 11.13 -10.23 2.01
N LEU A 32 10.25 -10.24 1.00
CA LEU A 32 8.89 -9.69 1.11
C LEU A 32 8.06 -10.45 2.15
N ASP A 33 8.10 -11.77 2.12
CA ASP A 33 7.37 -12.62 3.07
C ASP A 33 7.83 -12.38 4.51
N ILE A 34 9.14 -12.32 4.75
CA ILE A 34 9.68 -12.01 6.08
C ILE A 34 9.24 -10.61 6.52
N GLY A 35 9.34 -9.61 5.64
CA GLY A 35 8.90 -8.23 5.89
C GLY A 35 7.42 -8.18 6.32
N GLY A 36 6.56 -8.90 5.60
CA GLY A 36 5.12 -8.97 5.89
C GLY A 36 4.83 -9.62 7.25
N PHE A 37 5.53 -10.69 7.60
CA PHE A 37 5.39 -11.31 8.92
C PHE A 37 5.90 -10.41 10.05
N CYS A 38 6.99 -9.65 9.84
CA CYS A 38 7.42 -8.64 10.80
C CYS A 38 6.34 -7.56 11.02
N TYR A 39 5.67 -7.11 9.95
CA TYR A 39 4.58 -6.13 10.07
C TYR A 39 3.37 -6.69 10.80
N ALA A 40 3.01 -7.95 10.55
CA ALA A 40 1.96 -8.64 11.30
C ALA A 40 2.28 -8.79 12.80
N LEU A 41 3.56 -8.73 13.18
CA LEU A 41 4.03 -8.72 14.56
C LEU A 41 4.29 -7.31 15.12
N ALA A 42 4.01 -6.25 14.35
CA ALA A 42 4.35 -4.86 14.65
C ALA A 42 5.86 -4.60 14.85
N GLU A 43 6.70 -5.47 14.29
CA GLU A 43 8.17 -5.37 14.27
C GLU A 43 8.63 -4.53 13.07
N TYR A 44 8.11 -3.30 12.97
CA TYR A 44 8.26 -2.45 11.78
C TYR A 44 9.71 -2.18 11.39
N SER A 45 10.60 -1.94 12.37
CA SER A 45 12.02 -1.70 12.08
C SER A 45 12.66 -2.88 11.35
N GLN A 46 12.40 -4.10 11.79
CA GLN A 46 12.95 -5.30 11.16
C GLN A 46 12.31 -5.52 9.78
N GLY A 47 10.99 -5.32 9.66
CA GLY A 47 10.32 -5.44 8.36
C GLY A 47 10.84 -4.43 7.33
N ILE A 48 11.11 -3.18 7.76
CA ILE A 48 11.74 -2.15 6.90
C ILE A 48 13.09 -2.63 6.37
N ASP A 49 13.94 -3.24 7.22
CA ASP A 49 15.25 -3.74 6.78
C ASP A 49 15.13 -4.81 5.68
N TYR A 50 14.13 -5.69 5.75
CA TYR A 50 13.88 -6.69 4.70
C TYR A 50 13.28 -6.08 3.44
N TYR A 51 12.30 -5.18 3.57
CA TYR A 51 11.71 -4.49 2.43
C TYR A 51 12.73 -3.61 1.69
N GLN A 52 13.68 -2.98 2.39
CA GLN A 52 14.76 -2.22 1.75
C GLN A 52 15.74 -3.13 0.97
N GLN A 53 16.04 -4.32 1.50
CA GLN A 53 16.82 -5.32 0.76
C GLN A 53 16.08 -5.76 -0.50
N ALA A 54 14.78 -6.06 -0.40
CA ALA A 54 13.95 -6.43 -1.55
C ALA A 54 13.91 -5.32 -2.60
N LEU A 55 13.66 -4.06 -2.18
CA LEU A 55 13.63 -2.89 -3.06
C LEU A 55 14.95 -2.71 -3.81
N THR A 56 16.08 -2.94 -3.13
CA THR A 56 17.41 -2.85 -3.75
C THR A 56 17.59 -3.89 -4.85
N LEU A 57 17.11 -5.11 -4.64
CA LEU A 57 17.18 -6.18 -5.64
C LEU A 57 16.24 -5.89 -6.81
N ILE A 58 14.99 -5.50 -6.54
CA ILE A 58 13.98 -5.14 -7.55
C ILE A 58 14.53 -4.03 -8.46
N ARG A 59 15.12 -2.97 -7.89
CA ARG A 59 15.70 -1.86 -8.67
C ARG A 59 17.00 -2.21 -9.38
N ALA A 60 17.75 -3.21 -8.91
CA ALA A 60 18.97 -3.66 -9.55
C ALA A 60 18.70 -4.55 -10.76
N ASP A 61 17.55 -5.24 -10.75
CA ASP A 61 17.13 -6.10 -11.85
C ASP A 61 16.33 -5.25 -12.86
N ASN A 62 17.00 -4.81 -13.92
CA ASN A 62 16.38 -4.08 -15.05
C ASN A 62 15.55 -5.03 -15.95
N GLY A 63 14.80 -5.96 -15.37
CA GLY A 63 14.21 -7.12 -16.04
C GLY A 63 13.29 -6.78 -17.22
N ASP A 64 13.17 -7.74 -18.15
CA ASP A 64 12.55 -7.61 -19.48
C ASP A 64 11.02 -7.31 -19.47
N SER A 65 10.35 -7.41 -18.32
CA SER A 65 8.93 -7.05 -18.15
C SER A 65 8.82 -5.87 -17.19
N LEU A 66 8.84 -4.67 -17.75
CA LEU A 66 8.79 -3.41 -17.00
C LEU A 66 7.59 -3.35 -16.05
N ASP A 67 6.46 -3.97 -16.42
CA ASP A 67 5.20 -3.83 -15.69
C ASP A 67 5.18 -4.64 -14.38
N GLU A 68 5.66 -5.89 -14.38
CA GLU A 68 5.67 -6.73 -13.16
C GLU A 68 6.66 -6.21 -12.12
N ALA A 69 7.87 -5.85 -12.56
CA ALA A 69 8.89 -5.28 -11.67
C ALA A 69 8.44 -3.94 -11.06
N ARG A 70 7.72 -3.12 -11.83
CA ARG A 70 7.15 -1.86 -11.33
C ARG A 70 6.05 -2.09 -10.30
N MET A 71 5.18 -3.08 -10.49
CA MET A 71 4.16 -3.40 -9.49
C MET A 71 4.77 -3.94 -8.20
N SER A 72 5.78 -4.81 -8.28
CA SER A 72 6.53 -5.25 -7.09
C SER A 72 7.24 -4.08 -6.40
N GLU A 73 7.80 -3.14 -7.16
CA GLU A 73 8.38 -1.92 -6.60
C GLU A 73 7.33 -1.10 -5.85
N ALA A 74 6.16 -0.88 -6.46
CA ALA A 74 5.06 -0.14 -5.85
C ALA A 74 4.63 -0.75 -4.50
N GLU A 75 4.41 -2.06 -4.47
CA GLU A 75 4.02 -2.78 -3.24
C GLU A 75 5.05 -2.57 -2.11
N VAL A 76 6.34 -2.70 -2.42
CA VAL A 76 7.41 -2.50 -1.42
C VAL A 76 7.47 -1.06 -0.93
N LEU A 77 7.29 -0.09 -1.82
CA LEU A 77 7.26 1.33 -1.47
C LEU A 77 6.08 1.64 -0.55
N GLU A 78 4.90 1.07 -0.80
CA GLU A 78 3.74 1.19 0.09
C GLU A 78 4.07 0.69 1.49
N TYR A 79 4.59 -0.55 1.60
CA TYR A 79 4.93 -1.11 2.90
C TYR A 79 5.97 -0.28 3.64
N LEU A 80 7.03 0.17 2.96
CA LEU A 80 8.03 1.06 3.56
C LEU A 80 7.38 2.36 4.08
N GLY A 81 6.48 2.96 3.30
CA GLY A 81 5.69 4.12 3.74
C GLY A 81 4.92 3.85 5.03
N VAL A 82 4.21 2.72 5.09
CA VAL A 82 3.45 2.28 6.26
C VAL A 82 4.36 2.06 7.47
N GLY A 83 5.50 1.37 7.29
CA GLY A 83 6.44 1.12 8.38
C GLY A 83 7.01 2.39 8.98
N TYR A 84 7.49 3.30 8.13
CA TYR A 84 8.01 4.59 8.59
C TYR A 84 6.92 5.44 9.26
N GLY A 85 5.68 5.40 8.76
CA GLY A 85 4.54 6.06 9.39
C GLY A 85 4.27 5.53 10.80
N ASN A 86 4.27 4.21 10.99
CA ASN A 86 4.10 3.57 12.31
C ASN A 86 5.25 3.87 13.28
N LEU A 87 6.45 4.11 12.76
CA LEU A 87 7.61 4.55 13.55
C LEU A 87 7.66 6.07 13.78
N ALA A 88 6.61 6.81 13.39
CA ALA A 88 6.53 8.27 13.43
C ALA A 88 7.66 8.99 12.65
N GLN A 89 8.25 8.32 11.67
CA GLN A 89 9.27 8.85 10.76
C GLN A 89 8.59 9.38 9.50
N TYR A 90 7.78 10.42 9.69
CA TYR A 90 6.82 10.88 8.70
C TYR A 90 7.44 11.39 7.39
N SER A 91 8.62 12.01 7.44
CA SER A 91 9.31 12.48 6.22
C SER A 91 9.71 11.32 5.31
N GLN A 92 10.20 10.21 5.86
CA GLN A 92 10.46 9.00 5.10
C GLN A 92 9.17 8.39 4.57
N ALA A 93 8.13 8.31 5.42
CA ALA A 93 6.83 7.77 5.02
C ALA A 93 6.25 8.51 3.80
N ILE A 94 6.26 9.85 3.83
CA ILE A 94 5.83 10.69 2.70
C ILE A 94 6.66 10.37 1.45
N ASN A 95 7.99 10.33 1.57
CA ASN A 95 8.84 10.08 0.42
C ASN A 95 8.58 8.71 -0.25
N TYR A 96 8.27 7.69 0.54
CA TYR A 96 7.91 6.37 0.01
C TYR A 96 6.51 6.34 -0.59
N PHE A 97 5.53 6.98 0.04
CA PHE A 97 4.17 7.07 -0.53
C PHE A 97 4.11 7.93 -1.80
N GLU A 98 4.94 8.96 -1.93
CA GLU A 98 5.06 9.76 -3.17
C GLU A 98 5.63 8.93 -4.32
N GLN A 99 6.66 8.10 -4.06
CA GLN A 99 7.20 7.17 -5.06
C GLN A 99 6.18 6.09 -5.43
N TYR A 100 5.47 5.54 -4.44
CA TYR A 100 4.37 4.59 -4.67
C TYR A 100 3.31 5.21 -5.59
N LEU A 101 2.84 6.42 -5.26
CA LEU A 101 1.85 7.18 -6.03
C LEU A 101 2.31 7.42 -7.48
N GLU A 102 3.59 7.72 -7.69
CA GLU A 102 4.17 7.89 -9.01
C GLU A 102 4.01 6.64 -9.87
N ILE A 103 4.35 5.46 -9.32
CA ILE A 103 4.24 4.20 -10.07
C ILE A 103 2.79 3.83 -10.35
N VAL A 104 1.88 3.90 -9.37
CA VAL A 104 0.48 3.49 -9.57
C VAL A 104 -0.30 4.43 -10.49
N ARG A 105 0.19 5.67 -10.68
CA ARG A 105 -0.30 6.58 -11.73
C ARG A 105 0.12 6.14 -13.13
N GLU A 106 1.34 5.61 -13.28
CA GLU A 106 1.83 5.09 -14.55
C GLU A 106 1.03 3.87 -15.00
N THR A 107 0.59 3.03 -14.06
CA THR A 107 -0.20 1.83 -14.35
C THR A 107 -1.68 2.10 -14.58
N GLY A 108 -2.19 3.25 -14.13
CA GLY A 108 -3.60 3.62 -14.23
C GLY A 108 -4.50 2.90 -13.22
N ASP A 109 -3.91 2.27 -12.19
CA ASP A 109 -4.67 1.64 -11.10
C ASP A 109 -5.27 2.72 -10.20
N LEU A 110 -6.58 2.97 -10.37
CA LEU A 110 -7.29 3.98 -9.60
C LEU A 110 -7.37 3.63 -8.11
N VAL A 111 -7.53 2.35 -7.76
CA VAL A 111 -7.66 1.93 -6.35
C VAL A 111 -6.34 2.18 -5.63
N ALA A 112 -5.24 1.73 -6.21
CA ALA A 112 -3.91 1.93 -5.66
C ALA A 112 -3.55 3.43 -5.53
N GLN A 113 -3.93 4.26 -6.52
CA GLN A 113 -3.81 5.72 -6.40
C GLN A 113 -4.62 6.30 -5.25
N GLY A 114 -5.86 5.82 -5.07
CA GLY A 114 -6.73 6.23 -3.96
C GLY A 114 -6.16 5.87 -2.58
N ILE A 115 -5.58 4.67 -2.47
CA ILE A 115 -4.89 4.18 -1.27
C ILE A 115 -3.64 5.02 -0.99
N ALA A 116 -2.83 5.34 -2.00
CA ALA A 116 -1.65 6.18 -1.86
C ALA A 116 -1.99 7.55 -1.25
N TRP A 117 -3.03 8.20 -1.77
CA TRP A 117 -3.51 9.48 -1.24
C TRP A 117 -4.06 9.39 0.18
N GLN A 118 -4.79 8.32 0.49
CA GLN A 118 -5.28 8.06 1.85
C GLN A 118 -4.12 7.86 2.83
N ASN A 119 -3.09 7.12 2.45
CA ASN A 119 -1.91 6.91 3.26
C ASN A 119 -1.14 8.22 3.50
N LEU A 120 -0.98 9.06 2.46
CA LEU A 120 -0.42 10.40 2.61
C LEU A 120 -1.24 11.28 3.56
N SER A 121 -2.57 11.25 3.47
CA SER A 121 -3.43 12.03 4.37
C SER A 121 -3.20 11.62 5.83
N PHE A 122 -3.15 10.31 6.14
CA PHE A 122 -2.87 9.84 7.49
C PHE A 122 -1.52 10.32 8.04
N VAL A 123 -0.48 10.35 7.18
CA VAL A 123 0.84 10.86 7.57
C VAL A 123 0.79 12.38 7.82
N TYR A 124 0.15 13.15 6.94
CA TYR A 124 0.04 14.61 7.13
C TYR A 124 -0.81 15.00 8.35
N ASN A 125 -1.89 14.26 8.62
CA ASN A 125 -2.65 14.43 9.85
C ASN A 125 -1.79 14.18 11.10
N SER A 126 -0.98 13.12 11.07
CA SER A 126 -0.06 12.79 12.18
C SER A 126 1.04 13.85 12.37
N LEU A 127 1.43 14.53 11.30
CA LEU A 127 2.35 15.68 11.32
C LEU A 127 1.69 16.99 11.79
N GLY A 128 0.36 17.06 11.83
CA GLY A 128 -0.39 18.30 12.07
C GLY A 128 -0.41 19.27 10.88
N ASP A 129 -0.05 18.80 9.69
CA ASP A 129 -0.16 19.57 8.44
C ASP A 129 -1.56 19.37 7.84
N TYR A 130 -2.53 20.12 8.39
CA TYR A 130 -3.94 19.96 8.03
C TYR A 130 -4.27 20.43 6.61
N GLU A 131 -3.49 21.37 6.06
CA GLU A 131 -3.68 21.82 4.67
C GLU A 131 -3.39 20.67 3.70
N ARG A 132 -2.24 20.00 3.85
CA ARG A 132 -1.89 18.85 3.01
C ARG A 132 -2.74 17.62 3.29
N PHE A 133 -3.17 17.44 4.54
CA PHE A 133 -4.15 16.40 4.88
C PHE A 133 -5.44 16.57 4.08
N ASP A 134 -6.02 17.77 4.09
CA ASP A 134 -7.26 18.07 3.38
C ASP A 134 -7.10 17.87 1.87
N ASP A 135 -5.96 18.27 1.31
CA ASP A 135 -5.69 18.11 -0.12
C ASP A 135 -5.54 16.64 -0.51
N CYS A 136 -4.79 15.83 0.25
CA CYS A 136 -4.68 14.39 0.00
C CYS A 136 -6.05 13.69 0.13
N LEU A 137 -6.86 14.10 1.11
CA LEU A 137 -8.18 13.52 1.32
C LEU A 137 -9.13 13.84 0.16
N LYS A 138 -9.11 15.07 -0.38
CA LYS A 138 -9.88 15.44 -1.57
C LYS A 138 -9.50 14.60 -2.79
N GLU A 139 -8.21 14.36 -3.01
CA GLU A 139 -7.74 13.54 -4.13
C GLU A 139 -8.20 12.08 -4.00
N SER A 140 -8.11 11.50 -2.80
CA SER A 140 -8.61 10.15 -2.51
C SER A 140 -10.15 10.05 -2.74
N ILE A 141 -10.91 11.03 -2.26
CA ILE A 141 -12.37 11.10 -2.49
C ILE A 141 -12.71 11.26 -3.98
N ALA A 142 -11.96 12.09 -4.72
CA ALA A 142 -12.19 12.31 -6.14
C ALA A 142 -12.06 10.99 -6.93
N ILE A 143 -11.04 10.19 -6.61
CA ILE A 143 -10.86 8.85 -7.18
C ILE A 143 -12.02 7.92 -6.85
N ALA A 144 -12.50 7.93 -5.60
CA ALA A 144 -13.65 7.12 -5.21
C ALA A 144 -14.90 7.47 -6.03
N VAL A 145 -15.14 8.76 -6.26
CA VAL A 145 -16.24 9.24 -7.11
C VAL A 145 -16.05 8.83 -8.57
N GLU A 146 -14.81 8.84 -9.08
CA GLU A 146 -14.49 8.37 -10.43
C GLU A 146 -14.78 6.87 -10.60
N ILE A 147 -14.30 6.03 -9.69
CA ILE A 147 -14.60 4.58 -9.67
C ILE A 147 -16.12 4.36 -9.66
N CYS A 148 -16.86 5.11 -8.81
CA CYS A 148 -18.31 5.00 -8.75
C CYS A 148 -19.03 5.48 -10.02
N ARG A 149 -18.45 6.37 -10.81
CA ARG A 149 -19.06 6.85 -12.05
C ARG A 149 -18.93 5.83 -13.19
N ASP A 150 -17.80 5.14 -13.24
CA ASP A 150 -17.38 4.34 -14.40
C ASP A 150 -17.59 2.83 -14.20
N ARG A 151 -18.13 2.40 -13.06
CA ARG A 151 -18.36 0.99 -12.72
C ARG A 151 -19.79 0.76 -12.21
N THR A 152 -20.36 -0.37 -12.62
CA THR A 152 -21.54 -0.93 -11.95
C THR A 152 -21.12 -1.85 -10.81
N VAL A 153 -22.03 -2.09 -9.85
CA VAL A 153 -21.76 -2.86 -8.64
C VAL A 153 -21.38 -4.31 -8.96
N GLU A 154 -21.96 -4.85 -10.03
CA GLU A 154 -21.66 -6.20 -10.52
C GLU A 154 -20.27 -6.32 -11.15
N GLU A 155 -19.69 -5.21 -11.62
CA GLU A 155 -18.35 -5.15 -12.22
C GLU A 155 -17.25 -4.90 -11.18
N MET A 156 -17.63 -4.51 -9.95
CA MET A 156 -16.66 -4.10 -8.95
C MET A 156 -15.91 -5.28 -8.34
N GLU A 157 -14.59 -5.16 -8.35
CA GLU A 157 -13.68 -6.09 -7.70
C GLU A 157 -13.75 -5.95 -6.16
N SER A 158 -13.25 -6.95 -5.44
CA SER A 158 -13.28 -6.96 -3.97
C SER A 158 -12.50 -5.78 -3.38
N GLU A 159 -11.38 -5.43 -4.00
CA GLU A 159 -10.48 -4.36 -3.54
C GLU A 159 -11.11 -2.97 -3.70
N GLU A 160 -11.76 -2.71 -4.84
CA GLU A 160 -12.51 -1.47 -5.06
C GLU A 160 -13.59 -1.28 -3.97
N VAL A 161 -14.31 -2.35 -3.61
CA VAL A 161 -15.33 -2.29 -2.56
C VAL A 161 -14.72 -2.05 -1.17
N GLU A 162 -13.59 -2.68 -0.87
CA GLU A 162 -12.84 -2.46 0.38
C GLU A 162 -12.42 -0.98 0.49
N TYR A 163 -11.83 -0.45 -0.58
CA TYR A 163 -11.42 0.95 -0.67
C TYR A 163 -12.61 1.90 -0.48
N LEU A 164 -13.70 1.69 -1.21
CA LEU A 164 -14.90 2.53 -1.09
C LEU A 164 -15.53 2.48 0.30
N LYS A 165 -15.48 1.34 1.01
CA LYS A 165 -15.95 1.26 2.41
C LYS A 165 -15.11 2.12 3.35
N LYS A 166 -13.80 2.18 3.16
CA LYS A 166 -12.91 3.08 3.91
C LYS A 166 -13.27 4.53 3.64
N ILE A 167 -13.45 4.90 2.36
CA ILE A 167 -13.88 6.25 1.97
C ILE A 167 -15.25 6.61 2.55
N LEU A 168 -16.21 5.68 2.53
CA LEU A 168 -17.53 5.89 3.11
C LEU A 168 -17.44 6.20 4.61
N THR A 169 -16.54 5.51 5.33
CA THR A 169 -16.30 5.77 6.75
C THR A 169 -15.74 7.17 6.95
N ILE A 170 -14.75 7.58 6.14
CA ILE A 170 -14.17 8.92 6.21
C ILE A 170 -15.21 10.00 5.89
N CYS A 171 -16.03 9.82 4.85
CA CYS A 171 -17.08 10.78 4.46
C CYS A 171 -18.06 11.04 5.61
N ARG A 172 -18.40 10.00 6.39
CA ARG A 172 -19.25 10.12 7.58
C ARG A 172 -18.57 10.90 8.70
N GLU A 173 -17.27 10.70 8.90
CA GLU A 173 -16.50 11.40 9.92
C GLU A 173 -16.37 12.90 9.61
N ILE A 174 -16.23 13.26 8.33
CA ILE A 174 -16.09 14.66 7.89
C ILE A 174 -17.41 15.32 7.50
N GLU A 175 -18.54 14.63 7.67
CA GLU A 175 -19.89 15.09 7.29
C GLU A 175 -20.03 15.46 5.79
N ASP A 176 -19.31 14.78 4.89
CA ASP A 176 -19.48 14.90 3.44
C ASP A 176 -20.64 14.00 2.94
N PHE A 177 -21.86 14.48 3.15
CA PHE A 177 -23.08 13.77 2.77
C PHE A 177 -23.22 13.55 1.26
N ALA A 178 -22.61 14.39 0.43
CA ALA A 178 -22.73 14.29 -1.02
C ALA A 178 -21.95 13.07 -1.53
N THR A 179 -20.68 12.96 -1.13
CA THR A 179 -19.84 11.80 -1.45
C THR A 179 -20.37 10.54 -0.75
N GLU A 180 -20.79 10.64 0.51
CA GLU A 180 -21.40 9.52 1.24
C GLU A 180 -22.57 8.92 0.44
N SER A 181 -23.48 9.76 -0.05
CA SER A 181 -24.64 9.30 -0.83
C SER A 181 -24.23 8.62 -2.13
N ILE A 182 -23.19 9.10 -2.82
CA ILE A 182 -22.70 8.50 -4.06
C ILE A 182 -22.16 7.10 -3.76
N VAL A 183 -21.23 7.01 -2.81
CA VAL A 183 -20.53 5.77 -2.48
C VAL A 183 -21.49 4.72 -1.88
N SER A 184 -22.37 5.12 -0.96
CA SER A 184 -23.36 4.21 -0.35
C SER A 184 -24.31 3.62 -1.41
N SER A 185 -24.73 4.42 -2.39
CA SER A 185 -25.66 3.95 -3.44
C SER A 185 -25.11 2.81 -4.30
N ILE A 186 -23.78 2.67 -4.35
CA ILE A 186 -23.07 1.61 -5.05
C ILE A 186 -22.84 0.43 -4.12
N ILE A 187 -22.28 0.66 -2.92
CA ILE A 187 -21.98 -0.44 -1.98
C ILE A 187 -23.25 -1.18 -1.55
N ASP A 188 -24.35 -0.48 -1.29
CA ASP A 188 -25.59 -1.06 -0.72
C ASP A 188 -26.34 -1.98 -1.69
N ARG A 189 -25.98 -2.01 -2.99
CA ARG A 189 -26.55 -2.98 -3.95
C ARG A 189 -25.86 -4.35 -3.91
N LYS A 190 -24.79 -4.52 -3.12
CA LYS A 190 -24.01 -5.77 -3.01
C LYS A 190 -24.42 -6.65 -1.80
N LEU A 191 -25.34 -6.17 -0.94
CA LEU A 191 -25.92 -6.88 0.22
C LEU A 191 -27.35 -7.34 -0.06
#